data_AF-A0A1E1W1N0-F1
#
_entry.id   AF-A0A1E1W1N0-F1
#
_cell.length_a   1.000
_cell.length_b   1.000
_cell.length_c   1.000
_cell.angle_alpha   90.00
_cell.angle_beta   90.00
_cell.angle_gamma   90.00
#
_symmetry.space_group_name_H-M   'P 1'
#
loop_
_entity.id
_entity.type
_entity.pdbx_description
1 polymer ?
#
loop_
_entity_poly.entity_id
_entity_poly.type
_entity_poly.pdbx_seq_one_letter_code
_entity_poly.pdbx_strand_id
1 'polypeptide(L)'
;ARYKWTSWRHAVTTHTHAPYRQINPLSFDASDEDTLQMEPVLIKQEPSTSKETYTEPEPLPSNPSNGGTKRVALLFDSTLAAYLMMGNLSPDLKSHAVTLFEVGKLCDESLDSLLMELDKVVGDPEIEGEARRYLAAAACLRSALRTLRPKLRPLDLLRCEALHALGGAARARLLTAKY
;
A
#
# COMPACT_ATOMS: atom_id res chain seq x y z
N ALA A 1 12.16 -30.44 -24.65
CA ALA A 1 12.56 -30.70 -23.25
C ALA A 1 11.93 -29.64 -22.34
N ARG A 2 11.26 -30.06 -21.26
CA ARG A 2 10.47 -29.21 -20.37
C ARG A 2 11.40 -28.44 -19.42
N TYR A 3 11.39 -27.12 -19.44
CA TYR A 3 12.02 -26.31 -18.39
C TYR A 3 10.99 -26.04 -17.28
N LYS A 4 11.27 -26.59 -16.09
CA LYS A 4 10.50 -26.42 -14.86
C LYS A 4 10.57 -24.95 -14.43
N TRP A 5 9.42 -24.29 -14.34
CA TRP A 5 9.31 -23.03 -13.62
C TRP A 5 9.58 -23.29 -12.14
N THR A 6 10.58 -22.61 -11.59
CA THR A 6 10.89 -22.64 -10.18
C THR A 6 9.71 -22.08 -9.38
N SER A 7 9.22 -22.91 -8.47
CA SER A 7 8.10 -22.65 -7.57
C SER A 7 8.32 -21.39 -6.71
N TRP A 8 7.26 -20.61 -6.53
CA TRP A 8 7.15 -19.48 -5.58
C TRP A 8 7.45 -19.82 -4.12
N ARG A 9 7.66 -21.11 -3.80
CA ARG A 9 8.09 -21.58 -2.47
C ARG A 9 9.41 -20.98 -1.99
N HIS A 10 10.21 -20.38 -2.87
CA HIS A 10 11.49 -19.73 -2.51
C HIS A 10 11.41 -18.21 -2.32
N ALA A 11 10.24 -17.58 -2.52
CA ALA A 11 10.06 -16.14 -2.35
C ALA A 11 9.78 -15.72 -0.89
N VAL A 12 9.84 -16.67 0.05
CA VAL A 12 9.78 -16.36 1.49
C VAL A 12 11.19 -16.01 1.94
N THR A 13 11.49 -14.71 2.06
CA THR A 13 12.68 -14.26 2.77
C THR A 13 12.48 -14.55 4.26
N THR A 14 13.21 -15.53 4.80
CA THR A 14 13.28 -15.75 6.23
C THR A 14 14.10 -14.63 6.87
N HIS A 15 13.43 -13.68 7.52
CA HIS A 15 14.12 -12.70 8.36
C HIS A 15 14.45 -13.36 9.70
N THR A 16 15.70 -13.75 9.89
CA THR A 16 16.24 -14.08 11.23
C THR A 16 16.53 -12.78 11.96
N HIS A 17 15.53 -12.24 12.66
CA HIS A 17 15.78 -11.26 13.71
C HIS A 17 16.27 -12.02 14.95
N ALA A 18 17.24 -11.46 15.69
CA ALA A 18 17.54 -11.95 17.04
C ALA A 18 16.23 -11.93 17.87
N PRO A 19 16.00 -12.86 18.81
CA PRO A 19 14.79 -12.81 19.63
C PRO A 19 14.65 -11.41 20.21
N TYR A 20 13.46 -10.81 20.07
CA TYR A 20 13.15 -9.52 20.66
C TYR A 20 13.63 -9.55 22.10
N ARG A 21 14.50 -8.60 22.48
CA ARG A 21 14.94 -8.49 23.86
C ARG A 21 13.68 -8.23 24.67
N GLN A 22 13.23 -9.24 25.43
CA GLN A 22 12.09 -9.10 26.31
C GLN A 22 12.41 -7.93 27.23
N ILE A 23 11.63 -6.85 27.08
CA ILE A 23 11.66 -5.79 28.07
C ILE A 23 11.00 -6.42 29.29
N ASN A 24 11.76 -6.59 30.38
CA ASN A 24 11.18 -7.07 31.63
C ASN A 24 9.98 -6.17 31.96
N PRO A 25 8.80 -6.74 32.25
CA PRO A 25 7.70 -5.93 32.74
C PRO A 25 8.17 -5.20 33.99
N LEU A 26 7.94 -3.89 34.05
CA LEU A 26 8.26 -3.06 35.20
C LEU A 26 7.58 -3.68 36.42
N SER A 27 8.36 -4.30 37.32
CA SER A 27 7.87 -4.62 38.65
C SER A 27 7.76 -3.31 39.39
N PHE A 28 6.53 -2.85 39.63
CA PHE A 28 6.29 -1.82 40.62
C PHE A 28 6.51 -2.46 41.99
N ASP A 29 7.72 -2.33 42.51
CA ASP A 29 7.95 -2.52 43.94
C ASP A 29 7.47 -1.26 44.63
N ALA A 30 6.43 -1.42 45.46
CA ALA A 30 5.81 -0.33 46.19
C ALA A 30 6.54 -0.18 47.52
N SER A 31 7.78 0.29 47.49
CA SER A 31 8.45 0.82 48.68
C SER A 31 9.62 1.71 48.25
N ASP A 32 9.63 2.87 48.90
CA ASP A 32 10.72 3.84 49.02
C ASP A 32 10.82 4.92 47.94
N GLU A 33 10.45 6.12 48.40
CA GLU A 33 10.90 7.40 47.87
C GLU A 33 12.42 7.37 47.68
N ASP A 34 12.86 7.36 46.42
CA ASP A 34 14.09 8.05 46.11
C ASP A 34 14.05 8.67 44.71
N THR A 35 14.52 9.90 44.69
CA THR A 35 14.64 10.85 43.60
C THR A 35 14.85 10.24 42.19
N LEU A 36 13.97 10.62 41.23
CA LEU A 36 14.14 10.33 39.80
C LEU A 36 15.37 11.07 39.23
N GLN A 37 16.55 10.47 39.34
CA GLN A 37 17.70 10.88 38.55
C GLN A 37 17.55 10.33 37.12
N MET A 38 17.10 11.19 36.21
CA MET A 38 17.20 10.91 34.78
C MET A 38 18.66 11.09 34.34
N GLU A 39 19.42 9.99 34.34
CA GLU A 39 20.67 9.92 33.58
C GLU A 39 20.33 10.01 32.07
N PRO A 40 20.87 11.00 31.33
CA PRO A 40 20.65 11.07 29.91
C PRO A 40 21.35 9.88 29.26
N VAL A 41 20.58 8.99 28.64
CA VAL A 41 21.13 7.92 27.82
C VAL A 41 21.90 8.56 26.67
N LEU A 42 23.21 8.58 26.78
CA LEU A 42 24.12 8.93 25.70
C LEU A 42 23.92 7.88 24.60
N ILE A 43 23.14 8.23 23.58
CA ILE A 43 23.05 7.45 22.35
C ILE A 43 24.44 7.52 21.72
N LYS A 44 25.27 6.53 22.03
CA LYS A 44 26.55 6.31 21.40
C LYS A 44 26.25 6.11 19.91
N GLN A 45 26.56 7.13 19.11
CA GLN A 45 26.58 7.04 17.66
C GLN A 45 27.63 6.01 17.27
N GLU A 46 27.25 4.75 17.22
CA GLU A 46 28.00 3.77 16.46
C GLU A 46 27.46 3.83 15.02
N PRO A 47 28.28 4.27 14.05
CA PRO A 47 27.84 4.35 12.67
C PRO A 47 27.53 2.94 12.20
N SER A 48 26.24 2.66 11.96
CA SER A 48 25.84 1.45 11.26
C SER A 48 26.49 1.49 9.88
N THR A 49 27.52 0.67 9.70
CA THR A 49 28.13 0.39 8.39
C THR A 49 27.20 -0.54 7.61
N SER A 50 26.02 -0.01 7.25
CA SER A 50 25.27 -0.55 6.12
C SER A 50 25.82 0.12 4.87
N LYS A 51 26.79 -0.50 4.23
CA LYS A 51 27.09 -0.21 2.82
C LYS A 51 25.93 -0.77 2.00
N GLU A 52 24.85 -0.01 1.89
CA GLU A 52 23.92 -0.19 0.78
C GLU A 52 24.64 0.34 -0.47
N THR A 53 25.19 -0.59 -1.24
CA THR A 53 25.49 -0.32 -2.65
C THR A 53 24.15 -0.10 -3.33
N TYR A 54 23.75 1.17 -3.47
CA TYR A 54 22.68 1.56 -4.37
C TYR A 54 23.17 1.30 -5.79
N THR A 55 22.93 0.09 -6.29
CA THR A 55 22.88 -0.13 -7.74
C THR A 55 21.57 0.51 -8.18
N GLU A 56 21.68 1.68 -8.81
CA GLU A 56 20.61 2.29 -9.58
C GLU A 56 19.91 1.20 -10.40
N PRO A 57 18.58 1.00 -10.28
CA PRO A 57 17.91 0.01 -11.09
C PRO A 57 17.98 0.48 -12.54
N GLU A 58 18.93 -0.12 -13.28
CA GLU A 58 18.99 -0.14 -14.72
C GLU A 58 17.56 -0.23 -15.30
N PRO A 59 17.20 0.61 -16.27
CA PRO A 59 15.89 0.54 -16.91
C PRO A 59 15.70 -0.87 -17.45
N LEU A 60 14.73 -1.59 -16.88
CA LEU A 60 14.41 -2.97 -17.23
C LEU A 60 14.45 -3.15 -18.75
N PRO A 61 15.26 -4.09 -19.29
CA PRO A 61 15.25 -4.34 -20.72
C PRO A 61 13.85 -4.77 -21.11
N SER A 62 13.28 -4.00 -22.04
CA SER A 62 12.02 -4.29 -22.72
C SER A 62 12.21 -5.55 -23.58
N ASN A 63 12.23 -6.73 -22.95
CA ASN A 63 12.21 -8.00 -23.65
C ASN A 63 10.88 -8.14 -24.39
N PRO A 64 10.84 -8.07 -25.73
CA PRO A 64 9.62 -8.28 -26.50
C PRO A 64 9.46 -9.78 -26.74
N SER A 65 9.28 -10.56 -25.68
CA SER A 65 9.21 -12.03 -25.79
C SER A 65 8.23 -12.64 -24.78
N ASN A 66 6.96 -12.30 -24.97
CA ASN A 66 5.78 -13.19 -24.98
C ASN A 66 4.55 -12.28 -24.91
N GLY A 67 3.72 -12.29 -25.97
CA GLY A 67 2.57 -11.39 -26.19
C GLY A 67 1.42 -11.51 -25.17
N GLY A 68 1.71 -11.27 -23.89
CA GLY A 68 0.74 -11.05 -22.85
C GLY A 68 1.08 -9.77 -22.11
N THR A 69 0.20 -8.78 -22.19
CA THR A 69 0.24 -7.59 -21.35
C THR A 69 0.30 -8.02 -19.88
N LYS A 70 1.39 -7.69 -19.19
CA LYS A 70 1.51 -7.91 -17.74
C LYS A 70 0.60 -6.90 -17.06
N ARG A 71 -0.50 -7.38 -16.48
CA ARG A 71 -1.44 -6.55 -15.71
C ARG A 71 -0.89 -6.36 -14.30
N VAL A 72 -0.87 -5.11 -13.84
CA VAL A 72 -0.43 -4.76 -12.49
C VAL A 72 -1.62 -4.29 -11.68
N ALA A 73 -1.64 -4.56 -10.37
CA ALA A 73 -2.69 -4.06 -9.49
C ALA A 73 -2.09 -3.33 -8.29
N LEU A 74 -2.65 -2.17 -7.95
CA LEU A 74 -2.41 -1.47 -6.70
C LEU A 74 -3.38 -2.01 -5.65
N LEU A 75 -2.83 -2.55 -4.56
CA LEU A 75 -3.62 -3.05 -3.45
C LEU A 75 -3.86 -1.95 -2.41
N PHE A 76 -5.07 -1.91 -1.87
CA PHE A 76 -5.47 -1.00 -0.80
C PHE A 76 -6.38 -1.71 0.21
N ASP A 77 -6.52 -1.15 1.40
CA ASP A 77 -7.37 -1.68 2.48
C ASP A 77 -8.75 -1.02 2.54
N SER A 78 -9.67 -1.60 3.30
CA SER A 78 -11.02 -1.05 3.49
C SER A 78 -11.03 0.35 4.10
N THR A 79 -9.99 0.74 4.84
CA THR A 79 -9.84 2.08 5.43
C THR A 79 -9.74 3.16 4.36
N LEU A 80 -8.99 2.96 3.29
CA LEU A 80 -8.93 3.93 2.19
C LEU A 80 -10.32 4.16 1.56
N ALA A 81 -11.09 3.11 1.31
CA ALA A 81 -12.44 3.24 0.77
C ALA A 81 -13.37 3.98 1.74
N ALA A 82 -13.26 3.70 3.05
CA ALA A 82 -14.02 4.41 4.06
C ALA A 82 -13.71 5.91 4.06
N TYR A 83 -12.44 6.30 3.96
CA TYR A 83 -12.05 7.71 3.88
C TYR A 83 -12.57 8.42 2.63
N LEU A 84 -12.65 7.73 1.49
CA LEU A 84 -13.23 8.30 0.27
C LEU A 84 -14.77 8.42 0.32
N MET A 85 -15.43 7.65 1.19
CA MET A 85 -16.87 7.80 1.45
C MET A 85 -17.19 8.84 2.51
N MET A 86 -16.25 9.09 3.43
CA MET A 86 -16.44 9.91 4.61
C MET A 86 -16.24 11.41 4.31
N GLY A 87 -17.03 12.25 4.98
CA GLY A 87 -16.98 13.70 4.82
C GLY A 87 -17.82 14.23 3.66
N ASN A 88 -17.71 15.54 3.43
CA ASN A 88 -18.42 16.24 2.36
C ASN A 88 -17.61 16.24 1.05
N LEU A 89 -17.09 15.08 0.66
CA LEU A 89 -16.42 14.92 -0.64
C LEU A 89 -17.43 14.86 -1.78
N SER A 90 -16.93 14.93 -3.03
CA SER A 90 -17.73 14.82 -4.26
C SER A 90 -18.64 13.57 -4.25
N PRO A 91 -19.94 13.68 -4.62
CA PRO A 91 -20.83 12.54 -4.72
C PRO A 91 -20.36 11.50 -5.75
N ASP A 92 -19.70 11.95 -6.81
CA ASP A 92 -19.16 11.07 -7.85
C ASP A 92 -17.96 10.29 -7.32
N LEU A 93 -17.10 10.92 -6.50
CA LEU A 93 -16.02 10.22 -5.81
C LEU A 93 -16.58 9.13 -4.87
N LYS A 94 -17.67 9.44 -4.16
CA LYS A 94 -18.34 8.48 -3.27
C LYS A 94 -18.87 7.27 -4.04
N SER A 95 -19.43 7.46 -5.24
CA SER A 95 -19.86 6.35 -6.10
C SER A 95 -18.71 5.39 -6.45
N HIS A 96 -17.56 5.94 -6.83
CA HIS A 96 -16.34 5.14 -7.06
C HIS A 96 -15.85 4.45 -5.79
N ALA A 97 -15.90 5.14 -4.65
CA ALA A 97 -15.54 4.56 -3.36
C ALA A 97 -16.45 3.39 -2.97
N VAL A 98 -17.76 3.52 -3.18
CA VAL A 98 -18.75 2.45 -2.94
C VAL A 98 -18.43 1.26 -3.82
N THR A 99 -18.13 1.48 -5.10
CA THR A 99 -17.69 0.41 -6.01
C THR A 99 -16.41 -0.27 -5.50
N LEU A 100 -15.40 0.51 -5.08
CA LEU A 100 -14.15 -0.01 -4.51
C LEU A 100 -14.37 -0.84 -3.23
N PHE A 101 -15.40 -0.52 -2.44
CA PHE A 101 -15.73 -1.26 -1.23
C PHE A 101 -16.60 -2.49 -1.50
N GLU A 102 -17.68 -2.36 -2.27
CA GLU A 102 -18.63 -3.43 -2.54
C GLU A 102 -18.06 -4.45 -3.53
N VAL A 103 -17.58 -3.98 -4.69
CA VAL A 103 -17.01 -4.83 -5.74
C VAL A 103 -15.59 -5.24 -5.38
N GLY A 104 -14.83 -4.35 -4.72
CA GLY A 104 -13.44 -4.62 -4.35
C GLY A 104 -12.44 -4.49 -5.50
N LYS A 105 -12.87 -4.01 -6.67
CA LYS A 105 -12.03 -3.85 -7.86
C LYS A 105 -12.46 -2.63 -8.68
N LEU A 106 -11.48 -1.89 -9.20
CA LEU A 106 -11.66 -0.88 -10.25
C LEU A 106 -10.61 -1.11 -11.36
N CYS A 107 -11.05 -1.17 -12.62
CA CYS A 107 -10.18 -1.46 -13.77
C CYS A 107 -9.52 -0.18 -14.32
N ASP A 108 -8.45 -0.33 -15.12
CA ASP A 108 -7.73 0.79 -15.77
C ASP A 108 -8.64 1.79 -16.49
N GLU A 109 -9.70 1.31 -17.15
CA GLU A 109 -10.68 2.15 -17.87
C GLU A 109 -11.41 3.14 -16.94
N SER A 110 -11.68 2.73 -15.71
CA SER A 110 -12.38 3.56 -14.72
C SER A 110 -11.44 4.44 -13.90
N LEU A 111 -10.12 4.25 -14.02
CA LEU A 111 -9.13 5.06 -13.30
C LEU A 111 -9.09 6.51 -13.78
N ASP A 112 -9.41 6.80 -15.04
CA ASP A 112 -9.49 8.17 -15.53
C ASP A 112 -10.58 8.97 -14.81
N SER A 113 -11.78 8.39 -14.70
CA SER A 113 -12.89 9.02 -13.98
C SER A 113 -12.57 9.19 -12.48
N LEU A 114 -12.00 8.17 -11.84
CA LEU A 114 -11.57 8.27 -10.44
C LEU A 114 -10.53 9.38 -10.25
N LEU A 115 -9.53 9.48 -11.14
CA LEU A 115 -8.50 10.51 -11.06
C LEU A 115 -9.08 11.92 -11.21
N MET A 116 -10.03 12.12 -12.13
CA MET A 116 -10.72 13.40 -12.27
C MET A 116 -11.45 13.80 -10.99
N GLU A 117 -12.14 12.87 -10.34
CA GLU A 117 -12.83 13.15 -9.09
C GLU A 117 -11.85 13.43 -7.93
N LEU A 118 -10.74 12.70 -7.86
CA LEU A 118 -9.68 12.97 -6.90
C LEU A 118 -9.01 14.34 -7.13
N ASP A 119 -8.85 14.77 -8.39
CA ASP A 119 -8.33 16.11 -8.72
C ASP A 119 -9.24 17.22 -8.20
N LYS A 120 -10.55 17.10 -8.41
CA LYS A 120 -11.55 18.07 -7.94
C LYS A 120 -11.49 18.20 -6.42
N VAL A 121 -11.55 17.06 -5.72
CA VAL A 121 -11.58 17.01 -4.26
C VAL A 121 -10.29 17.54 -3.64
N VAL A 122 -9.12 17.23 -4.21
CA VAL A 122 -7.84 17.72 -3.68
C VAL A 122 -7.66 19.23 -3.89
N GLY A 123 -8.29 19.79 -4.93
CA GLY A 123 -8.26 21.22 -5.24
C GLY A 123 -9.36 22.06 -4.58
N ASP A 124 -10.30 21.43 -3.87
CA ASP A 124 -11.47 22.10 -3.30
C ASP A 124 -11.11 22.82 -1.99
N PRO A 125 -11.16 24.18 -1.94
CA PRO A 125 -10.86 24.94 -0.73
C PRO A 125 -11.94 24.81 0.35
N GLU A 126 -13.16 24.36 0.00
CA GLU A 126 -14.29 24.26 0.92
C GLU A 126 -14.14 23.07 1.90
N ILE A 127 -13.16 22.19 1.67
CA ILE A 127 -12.90 21.02 2.52
C ILE A 127 -12.05 21.45 3.73
N GLU A 128 -12.75 21.82 4.80
CA GLU A 128 -12.15 22.24 6.05
C GLU A 128 -12.34 21.25 7.21
N GLY A 129 -11.65 21.51 8.33
CA GLY A 129 -11.83 20.78 9.58
C GLY A 129 -11.44 19.30 9.50
N GLU A 130 -12.27 18.43 10.07
CA GLU A 130 -12.02 16.99 10.18
C GLU A 130 -11.93 16.30 8.81
N ALA A 131 -12.64 16.83 7.80
CA ALA A 131 -12.65 16.28 6.45
C ALA A 131 -11.27 16.35 5.76
N ARG A 132 -10.42 17.29 6.18
CA ARG A 132 -9.07 17.47 5.64
C ARG A 132 -8.16 16.26 5.88
N ARG A 133 -8.42 15.47 6.93
CA ARG A 133 -7.69 14.21 7.20
C ARG A 133 -7.99 13.15 6.13
N TYR A 134 -9.21 13.10 5.61
CA TYR A 134 -9.60 12.19 4.53
C TYR A 134 -9.03 12.65 3.18
N LEU A 135 -8.88 13.96 2.98
CA LEU A 135 -8.25 14.54 1.79
C LEU A 135 -6.80 14.11 1.62
N ALA A 136 -6.04 13.92 2.72
CA ALA A 136 -4.68 13.39 2.66
C ALA A 136 -4.62 12.00 2.01
N ALA A 137 -5.59 11.13 2.32
CA ALA A 137 -5.69 9.80 1.71
C ALA A 137 -6.02 9.89 0.21
N ALA A 138 -6.97 10.76 -0.17
CA ALA A 138 -7.31 11.03 -1.57
C ALA A 138 -6.10 11.59 -2.35
N ALA A 139 -5.36 12.54 -1.77
CA ALA A 139 -4.17 13.14 -2.36
C ALA A 139 -3.03 12.11 -2.54
N CYS A 140 -2.84 11.22 -1.57
CA CYS A 140 -1.87 10.13 -1.66
C CYS A 140 -2.24 9.15 -2.79
N LEU A 141 -3.50 8.68 -2.81
CA LEU A 141 -3.99 7.79 -3.86
C LEU A 141 -3.85 8.41 -5.26
N ARG A 142 -4.24 9.67 -5.41
CA ARG A 142 -4.06 10.44 -6.65
C ARG A 142 -2.60 10.46 -7.11
N SER A 143 -1.69 10.79 -6.20
CA SER A 143 -0.26 10.89 -6.48
C SER A 143 0.33 9.54 -6.89
N ALA A 144 -0.05 8.47 -6.18
CA ALA A 144 0.34 7.10 -6.51
C ALA A 144 -0.16 6.70 -7.91
N LEU A 145 -1.45 6.90 -8.21
CA LEU A 145 -2.03 6.55 -9.50
C LEU A 145 -1.41 7.35 -10.65
N ARG A 146 -1.20 8.66 -10.50
CA ARG A 146 -0.55 9.48 -11.53
C ARG A 146 0.90 9.08 -11.80
N THR A 147 1.61 8.61 -10.76
CA THR A 147 3.02 8.19 -10.88
C THR A 147 3.15 6.80 -11.50
N LEU A 148 2.28 5.87 -11.09
CA LEU A 148 2.37 4.45 -11.44
C LEU A 148 1.70 4.15 -12.79
N ARG A 149 0.56 4.77 -13.08
CA ARG A 149 -0.26 4.41 -14.25
C ARG A 149 0.46 4.55 -15.59
N PRO A 150 1.27 5.60 -15.87
CA PRO A 150 2.01 5.68 -17.14
C PRO A 150 3.05 4.57 -17.32
N LYS A 151 3.56 4.01 -16.23
CA LYS A 151 4.63 2.99 -16.23
C LYS A 151 4.07 1.56 -16.23
N LEU A 152 2.85 1.36 -15.73
CA LEU A 152 2.33 0.04 -15.35
C LEU A 152 0.97 -0.28 -16.01
N ARG A 153 0.66 0.27 -17.19
CA ARG A 153 -0.59 -0.06 -17.89
C ARG A 153 -0.60 -1.51 -18.42
N PRO A 154 -1.71 -2.26 -18.26
CA PRO A 154 -2.94 -1.89 -17.55
C PRO A 154 -2.78 -1.98 -16.01
N LEU A 155 -3.30 -0.96 -15.31
CA LEU A 155 -3.28 -0.85 -13.84
C LEU A 155 -4.69 -1.00 -13.29
N ASP A 156 -4.90 -1.95 -12.37
CA ASP A 156 -6.17 -2.11 -11.64
C ASP A 156 -5.99 -1.69 -10.17
N LEU A 157 -7.07 -1.27 -9.51
CA LEU A 157 -7.15 -1.11 -8.05
C LEU A 157 -7.86 -2.32 -7.46
N LEU A 158 -7.30 -2.90 -6.39
CA LEU A 158 -7.88 -4.07 -5.72
C LEU A 158 -7.90 -3.89 -4.21
N ARG A 159 -9.06 -4.18 -3.61
CA ARG A 159 -9.20 -4.24 -2.15
C ARG A 159 -8.60 -5.54 -1.63
N CYS A 160 -7.68 -5.44 -0.67
CA CYS A 160 -6.99 -6.57 -0.06
C CYS A 160 -7.95 -7.62 0.50
N GLU A 161 -8.97 -7.17 1.23
CA GLU A 161 -9.97 -8.01 1.88
C GLU A 161 -10.83 -8.74 0.86
N ALA A 162 -11.23 -8.06 -0.22
CA ALA A 162 -11.96 -8.70 -1.31
C ALA A 162 -11.12 -9.77 -1.99
N LEU A 163 -9.84 -9.49 -2.27
CA LEU A 163 -8.92 -10.45 -2.87
C LEU A 163 -8.69 -11.68 -1.97
N HIS A 164 -8.60 -11.47 -0.66
CA HIS A 164 -8.41 -12.54 0.32
C HIS A 164 -9.66 -13.41 0.48
N ALA A 165 -10.85 -12.80 0.46
CA ALA A 165 -12.13 -13.49 0.54
C ALA A 165 -12.40 -14.42 -0.67
N LEU A 166 -11.75 -14.17 -1.82
CA LEU A 166 -11.83 -15.05 -2.97
C LEU A 166 -11.08 -16.37 -2.71
N GLY A 167 -11.74 -17.49 -3.01
CA GLY A 167 -11.10 -18.81 -3.08
C GLY A 167 -9.99 -18.84 -4.15
N GLY A 168 -9.04 -19.78 -4.03
CA GLY A 168 -7.83 -19.81 -4.86
C GLY A 168 -8.08 -19.76 -6.38
N ALA A 169 -9.09 -20.48 -6.87
CA ALA A 169 -9.46 -20.47 -8.28
C ALA A 169 -10.04 -19.13 -8.75
N ALA A 170 -10.87 -18.47 -7.94
CA ALA A 170 -11.45 -17.17 -8.26
C ALA A 170 -10.40 -16.05 -8.22
N ARG A 171 -9.49 -16.11 -7.25
CA ARG A 171 -8.35 -15.18 -7.15
C ARG A 171 -7.41 -15.31 -8.34
N ALA A 172 -7.06 -16.54 -8.73
CA ALA A 172 -6.26 -16.79 -9.93
C ALA A 172 -6.93 -16.22 -11.17
N ARG A 173 -8.24 -16.46 -11.36
CA ARG A 173 -9.00 -15.88 -12.49
C ARG A 173 -9.00 -14.35 -12.46
N LEU A 174 -9.19 -13.72 -11.31
CA LEU A 174 -9.19 -12.25 -11.22
C LEU A 174 -7.83 -11.66 -11.61
N LEU A 175 -6.74 -12.30 -11.22
CA LEU A 175 -5.37 -11.87 -11.53
C LEU A 175 -4.94 -12.21 -12.96
N THR A 176 -5.49 -13.26 -13.58
CA THR A 176 -5.14 -13.68 -14.95
C THR A 176 -6.13 -13.23 -16.01
N ALA A 177 -7.32 -12.75 -15.63
CA ALA A 177 -8.34 -12.29 -16.56
C ALA A 177 -7.81 -11.12 -17.38
N LYS A 178 -7.57 -11.40 -18.66
CA LYS A 178 -7.54 -10.40 -19.72
C LYS A 178 -9.00 -10.15 -20.09
N TYR A 179 -9.52 -9.00 -19.67
CA TYR A 179 -10.74 -8.45 -20.28
C TYR A 179 -10.38 -7.86 -21.63
#